data_AF-A0A1I5XZ42-F1
#
_entry.id   AF-A0A1I5XZ42-F1
#
_cell.length_a   1.000
_cell.length_b   1.000
_cell.length_c   1.000
_cell.angle_alpha   90.00
_cell.angle_beta   90.00
_cell.angle_gamma   90.00
#
_symmetry.space_group_name_H-M   'P 1'
#
loop_
_entity.id
_entity.type
_entity.pdbx_description
1 polymer ?
#
loop_
_entity_poly.entity_id
_entity_poly.type
_entity_poly.pdbx_seq_one_letter_code
_entity_poly.pdbx_strand_id
1 'polypeptide(L)'
;AAIDWHFIAPGKPMQNGFVESFNGRMRDELLNETLFFELDDARAKIANWVADYNLQRPHSSLKYLTPAAYAAHLTATDDRLRNPDQLRRSPVAPPAPLGVQNPETLTATG
;
A
#
# COMPACT_ATOMS: atom_id res chain seq x y z
N ALA A 1 -19.96 9.85 -3.25
CA ALA A 1 -19.46 8.82 -4.17
C ALA A 1 -19.11 7.58 -3.36
N ALA A 2 -19.48 6.38 -3.83
CA ALA A 2 -19.04 5.13 -3.20
C ALA A 2 -17.58 4.85 -3.59
N ILE A 3 -16.83 4.21 -2.68
CA ILE A 3 -15.46 3.75 -2.95
C ILE A 3 -15.54 2.26 -3.29
N ASP A 4 -15.06 1.90 -4.49
CA ASP A 4 -15.04 0.51 -4.93
C ASP A 4 -13.82 -0.24 -4.36
N TRP A 5 -14.01 -1.51 -4.03
CA TRP A 5 -12.94 -2.40 -3.56
C TRP A 5 -12.15 -2.95 -4.75
N HIS A 6 -10.83 -2.87 -4.69
CA HIS A 6 -9.94 -3.43 -5.70
C HIS A 6 -8.92 -4.36 -5.04
N PHE A 7 -8.95 -5.65 -5.42
CA PHE A 7 -7.96 -6.64 -5.01
C PHE A 7 -6.79 -6.69 -5.99
N ILE A 8 -5.61 -7.10 -5.50
CA ILE A 8 -4.51 -7.46 -6.39
C ILE A 8 -4.87 -8.69 -7.23
N ALA A 9 -4.34 -8.74 -8.45
CA ALA A 9 -4.49 -9.89 -9.31
C ALA A 9 -3.72 -11.10 -8.76
N PRO A 10 -4.30 -12.32 -8.81
CA PRO A 10 -3.58 -13.54 -8.48
C PRO A 10 -2.27 -13.65 -9.28
N GLY A 11 -1.18 -13.97 -8.59
CA GLY A 11 0.15 -14.10 -9.22
C GLY A 11 0.81 -12.78 -9.64
N LYS A 12 0.30 -11.62 -9.20
CA LYS A 12 0.90 -10.30 -9.46
C LYS A 12 1.32 -9.56 -8.17
N PRO A 13 2.33 -10.08 -7.43
CA PRO A 13 2.77 -9.49 -6.16
C PRO A 13 3.23 -8.03 -6.30
N MET A 14 3.79 -7.67 -7.46
CA MET A 14 4.27 -6.30 -7.72
C MET A 14 3.19 -5.22 -7.64
N GLN A 15 1.90 -5.57 -7.75
CA GLN A 15 0.81 -4.61 -7.59
C GLN A 15 0.70 -4.04 -6.16
N ASN A 16 1.25 -4.74 -5.17
CA ASN A 16 1.28 -4.31 -3.77
C ASN A 16 2.63 -3.68 -3.36
N GLY A 17 3.60 -3.59 -4.27
CA GLY A 17 4.99 -3.27 -3.95
C GLY A 17 5.18 -1.91 -3.25
N PHE A 18 4.32 -0.93 -3.54
CA PHE A 18 4.38 0.38 -2.86
C PHE A 18 4.03 0.28 -1.37
N VAL A 19 2.94 -0.42 -1.04
CA VAL A 19 2.50 -0.62 0.34
C VAL A 19 3.48 -1.53 1.10
N GLU A 20 4.02 -2.54 0.44
CA GLU A 20 5.06 -3.41 1.00
C GLU A 20 6.32 -2.62 1.34
N SER A 21 6.79 -1.76 0.44
CA SER A 21 7.96 -0.91 0.68
C SER A 21 7.75 0.06 1.85
N PHE A 22 6.56 0.64 1.97
CA PHE A 22 6.19 1.49 3.09
C PHE A 22 6.19 0.71 4.41
N ASN A 23 5.50 -0.43 4.45
CA ASN A 23 5.37 -1.26 5.65
C ASN A 23 6.72 -1.82 6.11
N GLY A 24 7.58 -2.23 5.16
CA GLY A 24 8.94 -2.65 5.45
C GLY A 24 9.72 -1.53 6.13
N ARG A 25 9.62 -0.29 5.60
CA ARG A 25 10.31 0.84 6.19
C ARG A 25 9.82 1.21 7.59
N MET A 26 8.51 1.24 7.81
CA MET A 26 7.95 1.50 9.14
C MET A 26 8.42 0.45 10.15
N ARG A 27 8.51 -0.81 9.72
CA ARG A 27 9.02 -1.89 10.58
C ARG A 27 10.48 -1.65 10.95
N ASP A 28 11.33 -1.42 9.97
CA ASP A 28 12.77 -1.30 10.16
C ASP A 28 13.17 -0.04 10.92
N GLU A 29 12.46 1.07 10.74
CA GLU A 29 12.87 2.36 11.32
C GLU A 29 12.14 2.75 12.60
N LEU A 30 10.94 2.19 12.84
CA LEU A 30 10.13 2.55 14.00
C LEU A 30 9.89 1.33 14.88
N LEU A 31 9.25 0.30 14.34
CA LEU A 31 8.72 -0.79 15.18
C LEU A 31 9.83 -1.67 15.78
N ASN A 32 10.92 -1.90 15.04
CA ASN A 32 12.04 -2.71 15.51
C ASN A 32 12.99 -1.93 16.42
N GLU A 33 13.07 -0.61 16.26
CA GLU A 33 14.04 0.25 16.95
C GLU A 33 13.47 0.92 18.22
N THR A 34 12.15 0.86 18.41
CA THR A 34 11.48 1.63 19.46
C THR A 34 10.72 0.73 20.42
N LEU A 35 11.01 0.86 21.72
CA LEU A 35 10.16 0.30 22.77
C LEU A 35 8.93 1.18 22.98
N PHE A 36 7.78 0.54 23.16
CA PHE A 36 6.51 1.19 23.47
C PHE A 36 6.11 0.87 24.90
N PHE A 37 5.79 1.89 25.69
CA PHE A 37 5.44 1.69 27.11
C PHE A 37 3.93 1.69 27.32
N GLU A 38 3.22 2.62 26.67
CA GLU A 38 1.77 2.79 26.77
C GLU A 38 1.17 3.15 25.42
N LEU A 39 -0.17 3.07 25.31
CA LEU A 39 -0.86 3.37 24.07
C LEU A 39 -0.66 4.82 23.62
N ASP A 40 -0.62 5.78 24.53
CA ASP A 40 -0.42 7.20 24.19
C ASP A 40 1.01 7.46 23.71
N ASP A 41 2.00 6.81 24.32
CA ASP A 41 3.40 6.82 23.84
C ASP A 41 3.51 6.22 22.43
N ALA A 42 2.86 5.09 22.17
CA ALA A 42 2.82 4.49 20.85
C ALA A 42 2.17 5.40 19.81
N ARG A 43 1.03 6.02 20.14
CA ARG A 43 0.36 6.99 19.26
C ARG A 43 1.25 8.17 18.93
N ALA A 44 1.93 8.74 19.93
CA ALA A 44 2.83 9.86 19.75
C ALA A 44 4.03 9.51 18.85
N LYS A 45 4.68 8.37 19.11
CA LYS A 45 5.82 7.89 18.30
C LYS A 45 5.43 7.60 16.86
N ILE A 46 4.30 6.94 16.63
CA ILE A 46 3.78 6.69 15.29
C ILE A 46 3.44 8.01 14.57
N ALA A 47 2.76 8.94 15.25
CA ALA A 47 2.40 10.23 14.67
C ALA A 47 3.64 11.03 14.25
N ASN A 48 4.67 11.04 15.11
CA ASN A 48 5.94 11.71 14.82
C ASN A 48 6.65 11.07 13.62
N TRP A 49 6.71 9.73 13.55
CA TRP A 49 7.30 9.04 12.41
C TRP A 49 6.53 9.30 11.10
N VAL A 50 5.20 9.30 11.14
CA VAL A 50 4.36 9.62 9.98
C VAL A 50 4.58 11.07 9.52
N ALA A 51 4.70 12.02 10.45
CA ALA A 51 5.00 13.41 10.12
C ALA A 51 6.38 13.55 9.47
N ASP A 52 7.39 12.91 10.03
CA ASP A 52 8.75 12.89 9.48
C ASP A 52 8.78 12.28 8.06
N TYR A 53 8.18 11.10 7.89
CA TYR A 53 8.09 10.40 6.59
C TYR A 53 7.42 11.28 5.53
N ASN A 54 6.28 11.91 5.86
CA ASN A 54 5.50 12.66 4.88
C ASN A 54 6.06 14.06 4.58
N LEU A 55 6.71 14.70 5.54
CA LEU A 55 7.07 16.12 5.45
C LEU A 55 8.57 16.37 5.25
N GLN A 56 9.44 15.47 5.73
CA GLN A 56 10.88 15.72 5.78
C GLN A 56 11.67 14.83 4.83
N ARG A 57 11.20 13.61 4.56
CA ARG A 57 12.00 12.62 3.81
C ARG A 57 11.83 12.73 2.29
N PRO A 58 12.90 13.01 1.53
CA PRO A 58 12.86 12.91 0.08
C PRO A 58 12.92 11.45 -0.38
N HIS A 59 12.08 11.08 -1.36
CA HIS A 59 12.08 9.73 -1.93
C HIS A 59 12.53 9.74 -3.39
N SER A 60 13.48 8.87 -3.75
CA SER A 60 14.00 8.79 -5.12
C SER A 60 12.92 8.44 -6.16
N SER A 61 11.94 7.60 -5.79
CA SER A 61 10.77 7.30 -6.62
C SER A 61 9.87 8.51 -6.88
N LEU A 62 9.96 9.54 -6.03
CA LEU A 62 9.25 10.81 -6.15
C LEU A 62 10.16 11.94 -6.65
N LYS A 63 11.24 11.63 -7.38
CA LYS A 63 12.24 12.60 -7.85
C LYS A 63 12.85 13.42 -6.70
N TYR A 64 13.06 12.77 -5.55
CA TYR A 64 13.55 13.39 -4.32
C TYR A 64 12.62 14.45 -3.71
N LEU A 65 11.33 14.42 -4.03
CA LEU A 65 10.31 15.16 -3.28
C LEU A 65 9.87 14.38 -2.04
N THR A 66 9.36 15.10 -1.05
CA THR A 66 8.63 14.51 0.07
C THR A 66 7.24 14.05 -0.39
N PRO A 67 6.61 13.08 0.28
CA PRO A 67 5.27 12.63 -0.08
C PRO A 67 4.25 13.78 -0.09
N ALA A 68 4.31 14.69 0.88
CA ALA A 68 3.43 15.85 0.94
C ALA A 68 3.68 16.83 -0.22
N ALA A 69 4.93 17.10 -0.58
CA ALA A 69 5.24 17.96 -1.73
C ALA A 69 4.74 17.34 -3.04
N TYR A 70 4.95 16.03 -3.22
CA TYR A 70 4.44 15.31 -4.38
C TYR A 70 2.91 15.37 -4.47
N ALA A 71 2.19 15.15 -3.35
CA ALA A 71 0.73 15.25 -3.30
C ALA A 71 0.21 16.67 -3.61
N ALA A 72 0.91 17.71 -3.15
CA ALA A 72 0.58 19.10 -3.48
C ALA A 72 0.68 19.36 -4.99
N HIS A 73 1.68 18.79 -5.68
CA HIS A 73 1.79 18.86 -7.14
C HIS A 73 0.64 18.15 -7.85
N LEU A 74 0.17 17.00 -7.35
CA LEU A 74 -0.99 16.30 -7.91
C LEU A 74 -2.26 17.16 -7.80
N THR A 75 -2.47 17.79 -6.65
CA THR A 75 -3.63 18.66 -6.38
C THR A 75 -3.58 19.94 -7.23
N ALA A 76 -2.39 20.51 -7.45
CA ALA A 76 -2.21 21.62 -8.38
C ALA A 76 -2.45 21.21 -9.86
N THR A 77 -2.32 19.91 -10.16
CA THR A 77 -2.53 19.32 -11.49
C THR A 77 -3.91 18.66 -11.61
N ASP A 78 -4.80 18.80 -10.62
CA ASP A 78 -6.08 18.08 -10.49
C ASP A 78 -7.01 18.28 -11.71
N ASP A 79 -6.88 19.38 -12.45
CA ASP A 79 -7.59 19.61 -13.71
C ASP A 79 -7.16 18.65 -14.85
N ARG A 80 -6.00 17.99 -14.73
CA ARG A 80 -5.43 17.07 -15.73
C ARG A 80 -5.36 15.60 -15.30
N LEU A 81 -5.48 15.29 -14.00
CA LEU A 81 -5.34 13.92 -13.47
C LEU A 81 -6.67 13.24 -13.12
N ARG A 82 -7.81 13.87 -13.42
CA ARG A 82 -9.14 13.24 -13.43
C ARG A 82 -9.29 12.15 -14.52
N ASN A 83 -8.20 11.54 -14.98
CA ASN A 83 -8.24 10.35 -15.80
C ASN A 83 -7.83 9.13 -14.95
N PRO A 84 -8.80 8.35 -14.44
CA PRO A 84 -8.52 7.13 -13.69
C PRO A 84 -7.73 6.09 -14.51
N ASP A 85 -7.65 6.24 -15.84
CA ASP A 85 -6.91 5.33 -16.71
C ASP A 85 -5.38 5.41 -16.56
N GLN A 86 -4.84 6.47 -15.97
CA GLN A 86 -3.40 6.55 -15.72
C GLN A 86 -2.93 5.64 -14.57
N LEU A 87 -3.78 5.42 -13.55
CA LEU A 87 -3.55 4.41 -12.51
C LEU A 87 -3.89 2.99 -12.98
N ARG A 88 -4.70 2.84 -14.04
CA ARG A 88 -5.13 1.55 -14.62
C ARG A 88 -4.13 0.92 -15.59
N ARG A 89 -2.89 1.43 -15.72
CA ARG A 89 -1.87 0.79 -16.58
C ARG A 89 -1.29 -0.52 -16.00
N SER A 90 -2.01 -1.17 -15.09
CA SER A 90 -1.82 -2.59 -14.84
C SER A 90 -3.07 -3.31 -15.36
N PRO A 91 -2.94 -4.32 -16.25
CA PRO A 91 -4.10 -5.04 -16.73
C PRO A 91 -4.89 -5.59 -15.55
N VAL A 92 -6.15 -5.15 -15.44
CA VAL A 92 -7.12 -5.68 -14.48
C VAL A 92 -7.29 -7.16 -14.83
N ALA A 93 -6.96 -8.05 -13.89
CA ALA A 93 -7.28 -9.46 -14.07
C ALA A 93 -8.81 -9.60 -14.13
N PRO A 94 -9.36 -10.36 -15.08
CA PRO A 94 -10.78 -10.67 -15.08
C PRO A 94 -11.15 -11.37 -13.76
N PRO A 95 -12.38 -11.15 -13.25
CA PRO A 95 -12.84 -11.79 -12.03
C PRO A 95 -12.69 -13.30 -12.15
N ALA A 96 -12.22 -13.94 -11.07
CA ALA A 96 -12.11 -15.39 -11.01
C ALA A 96 -13.48 -16.03 -11.32
N PRO A 97 -13.54 -17.05 -12.20
CA PRO A 97 -14.79 -17.74 -12.47
C PRO A 97 -15.34 -18.36 -11.17
N LEU A 98 -16.66 -18.29 -11.00
CA LEU A 98 -17.36 -18.85 -9.84
C LEU A 98 -17.04 -20.35 -9.71
N GLY A 99 -16.34 -20.70 -8.63
CA GLY A 99 -16.28 -22.04 -8.03
C GLY A 99 -16.06 -23.23 -8.97
N VAL A 100 -14.81 -23.66 -9.13
CA VAL A 100 -14.54 -25.08 -9.41
C VAL A 100 -14.51 -25.78 -8.05
N GLN A 101 -15.58 -26.50 -7.71
CA GLN A 101 -15.54 -27.42 -6.58
C GLN A 101 -14.71 -28.64 -6.98
N ASN A 102 -13.56 -28.83 -6.33
CA ASN A 102 -12.80 -30.07 -6.46
C ASN A 102 -13.38 -31.08 -5.47
N PRO A 103 -13.81 -32.29 -5.91
CA PRO A 103 -14.26 -33.31 -4.98
C PRO A 103 -13.11 -33.82 -4.11
N GLU A 104 -13.45 -33.99 -2.84
CA GLU A 104 -12.62 -34.47 -1.73
C GLU A 104 -11.80 -35.71 -2.10
N THR A 105 -10.48 -35.67 -1.87
CA THR A 105 -9.65 -36.88 -1.96
C THR A 105 -9.66 -37.57 -0.61
N LEU A 106 -10.38 -38.70 -0.57
CA LEU A 106 -10.49 -39.64 0.53
C LEU A 106 -9.12 -40.08 1.07
N THR A 107 -8.99 -40.04 2.40
CA THR A 107 -8.00 -40.77 3.19
C THR A 107 -8.06 -42.27 2.91
N ALA A 108 -6.92 -42.90 2.63
CA ALA A 108 -6.74 -44.34 2.72
C ALA A 108 -5.44 -44.66 3.47
N THR A 109 -5.61 -45.15 4.69
CA THR A 109 -4.61 -45.78 5.54
C THR A 109 -4.18 -47.12 4.94
N GLY A 110 -2.88 -47.42 5.01
CA GLY A 110 -2.29 -48.73 4.74
C GLY A 110 -0.86 -48.76 5.26
#